data_AF-A0A1M5GT05-F1
#
_entry.id   AF-A0A1M5GT05-F1
#
_cell.length_a   1.000
_cell.length_b   1.000
_cell.length_c   1.000
_cell.angle_alpha   90.00
_cell.angle_beta   90.00
_cell.angle_gamma   90.00
#
_symmetry.space_group_name_H-M   'P 1'
#
loop_
_entity.id
_entity.type
_entity.pdbx_description
1 polymer ?
#
loop_
_entity_poly.entity_id
_entity_poly.type
_entity_poly.pdbx_seq_one_letter_code
_entity_poly.pdbx_strand_id
1 'polypeptide(L)'
;MKKNTLAEISNEELLKKRDLMKGVTIGFSIIYLFVLAFILYLVLTRGFKNISPVVLFTPVFICTITLMPFLIYFGMLKKEMKSRQL
;
A
#
# COMPACT_ATOMS: atom_id res chain seq x y z
N MET A 1 21.86 -0.02 15.24
CA MET A 1 21.49 -0.11 13.81
C MET A 1 20.66 -1.36 13.59
N LYS A 2 19.46 -1.24 13.02
CA LYS A 2 18.55 -2.36 12.78
C LYS A 2 19.19 -3.28 11.73
N LYS A 3 19.45 -4.55 12.06
CA LYS A 3 20.03 -5.54 11.12
C LYS A 3 19.21 -5.53 9.82
N ASN A 4 19.85 -5.18 8.71
CA ASN A 4 19.23 -5.19 7.39
C ASN A 4 19.12 -6.65 6.94
N THR A 5 18.03 -7.34 7.29
CA THR A 5 17.77 -8.73 6.88
C THR A 5 17.74 -8.87 5.35
N LEU A 6 17.54 -7.76 4.63
CA LEU A 6 17.60 -7.68 3.18
C LEU A 6 19.02 -7.76 2.60
N ALA A 7 20.05 -7.48 3.41
CA ALA A 7 21.44 -7.62 2.99
C ALA A 7 21.88 -9.10 2.97
N GLU A 8 21.23 -9.95 3.76
CA GLU A 8 21.57 -11.37 3.92
C GLU A 8 20.89 -12.28 2.86
N ILE A 9 19.88 -11.77 2.14
CA ILE A 9 19.15 -12.53 1.12
C ILE A 9 19.82 -12.49 -0.25
N SER A 10 19.58 -13.53 -1.05
CA SER A 10 20.14 -13.67 -2.40
C SER A 10 19.47 -12.72 -3.41
N ASN A 11 20.15 -12.48 -4.54
CA ASN A 11 19.62 -11.62 -5.60
C ASN A 11 18.30 -12.15 -6.20
N GLU A 12 18.15 -13.47 -6.30
CA GLU A 12 16.92 -14.10 -6.78
C GLU A 12 15.76 -13.88 -5.82
N GLU A 13 16.01 -13.99 -4.52
CA GLU A 13 14.99 -13.72 -3.49
C GLU A 13 14.61 -12.24 -3.45
N LEU A 14 15.56 -11.32 -3.64
CA LEU A 14 15.28 -9.89 -3.78
C LEU A 14 14.33 -9.60 -4.96
N LEU A 15 14.58 -10.20 -6.12
CA LEU A 15 13.73 -10.05 -7.30
C LEU A 15 12.33 -10.65 -7.08
N LYS A 16 12.23 -11.86 -6.52
CA LYS A 16 10.94 -12.48 -6.17
C LYS A 16 10.13 -11.60 -5.23
N LYS A 17 10.76 -11.03 -4.20
CA LYS A 17 10.07 -10.13 -3.26
C LYS A 17 9.62 -8.84 -3.94
N ARG A 18 10.41 -8.27 -4.86
CA ARG A 18 10.00 -7.09 -5.64
C ARG A 18 8.74 -7.36 -6.45
N ASP A 19 8.69 -8.49 -7.15
CA ASP A 19 7.55 -8.81 -8.01
C ASP A 19 6.29 -9.16 -7.19
N LEU A 20 6.46 -9.84 -6.04
CA LEU A 20 5.38 -10.00 -5.08
C LEU A 20 4.85 -8.64 -4.60
N MET A 21 5.74 -7.70 -4.26
CA MET A 21 5.33 -6.35 -3.85
C MET A 21 4.62 -5.58 -4.96
N LYS A 22 5.02 -5.72 -6.23
CA LYS A 22 4.27 -5.13 -7.36
C LYS A 22 2.86 -5.70 -7.44
N GLY A 23 2.72 -7.03 -7.37
CA GLY A 23 1.42 -7.70 -7.39
C GLY A 23 0.50 -7.24 -6.26
N VAL A 24 1.03 -7.19 -5.03
CA VAL A 24 0.29 -6.68 -3.85
C VAL A 24 -0.12 -5.22 -4.03
N THR A 25 0.76 -4.38 -4.57
CA THR A 25 0.46 -2.95 -4.82
C THR A 25 -0.68 -2.79 -5.82
N ILE A 26 -0.69 -3.59 -6.91
CA ILE A 26 -1.77 -3.57 -7.91
C ILE A 26 -3.08 -4.02 -7.27
N GLY A 27 -3.08 -5.12 -6.51
CA GLY A 27 -4.27 -5.62 -5.82
C GLY A 27 -4.86 -4.59 -4.85
N PHE A 28 -4.02 -3.97 -4.03
CA PHE A 28 -4.45 -2.89 -3.12
C PHE A 28 -4.99 -1.68 -3.87
N SER A 29 -4.38 -1.31 -5.01
CA SER A 29 -4.83 -0.18 -5.82
C SER A 29 -6.24 -0.40 -6.36
N ILE A 30 -6.56 -1.62 -6.80
CA ILE A 30 -7.89 -1.98 -7.28
C ILE A 30 -8.92 -1.87 -6.14
N ILE A 31 -8.63 -2.45 -4.98
CA ILE A 31 -9.51 -2.37 -3.79
C ILE A 31 -9.74 -0.91 -3.40
N TYR A 32 -8.69 -0.10 -3.40
CA TYR A 32 -8.78 1.31 -3.06
C TYR A 32 -9.68 2.09 -4.03
N LEU A 33 -9.63 1.79 -5.33
CA LEU A 33 -10.55 2.37 -6.31
C LEU A 33 -12.01 1.99 -6.06
N PHE A 34 -12.29 0.73 -5.70
CA PHE A 34 -13.64 0.30 -5.33
C PHE A 34 -14.17 1.03 -4.10
N VAL A 35 -13.33 1.21 -3.07
CA VAL A 35 -13.69 1.97 -1.87
C VAL A 35 -14.01 3.42 -2.21
N LEU A 36 -13.19 4.06 -3.05
CA LEU A 36 -13.44 5.44 -3.51
C LEU A 36 -14.74 5.54 -4.32
N ALA A 37 -14.98 4.62 -5.25
CA ALA A 37 -16.20 4.58 -6.04
C ALA A 37 -17.44 4.39 -5.15
N PHE A 38 -17.34 3.53 -4.14
CA PHE A 38 -18.42 3.30 -3.18
C PHE A 38 -18.72 4.53 -2.33
N ILE A 39 -17.68 5.20 -1.83
CA ILE A 39 -17.82 6.48 -1.11
C ILE A 39 -18.51 7.51 -2.01
N LEU A 40 -18.05 7.65 -3.26
CA LEU A 40 -18.59 8.62 -4.21
C LEU A 40 -20.06 8.33 -4.53
N TYR A 41 -20.43 7.06 -4.69
CA TYR A 41 -21.83 6.63 -4.82
C TYR A 41 -22.68 7.00 -3.61
N LEU A 42 -22.19 6.76 -2.38
CA LEU A 42 -22.91 7.12 -1.16
C LEU A 42 -23.10 8.63 -1.02
N VAL A 43 -22.07 9.43 -1.35
CA VAL A 43 -22.17 10.90 -1.35
C VAL A 43 -23.23 11.39 -2.32
N LEU A 44 -23.23 10.87 -3.56
CA LEU A 44 -24.16 11.31 -4.60
C LEU A 44 -25.60 10.87 -4.31
N THR A 45 -25.82 9.70 -3.71
CA THR A 45 -27.16 9.15 -3.51
C THR A 45 -27.81 9.55 -2.18
N ARG A 46 -27.03 9.69 -1.10
CA ARG A 46 -27.57 9.96 0.25
C ARG A 46 -27.20 11.34 0.79
N GLY A 47 -26.25 12.03 0.16
CA GLY A 47 -25.71 13.30 0.64
C GLY A 47 -25.03 13.18 2.01
N PHE A 48 -24.38 14.27 2.45
CA PHE A 48 -23.70 14.32 3.75
C PHE A 48 -24.65 14.50 4.94
N LYS A 49 -25.97 14.56 4.71
CA LYS A 49 -26.96 14.92 5.74
C LYS A 49 -27.18 13.79 6.77
N ASN A 50 -27.03 12.55 6.35
CA ASN A 50 -27.28 11.36 7.18
C ASN A 50 -26.00 10.56 7.50
N ILE A 51 -24.85 10.95 6.94
CA ILE A 51 -23.59 10.22 7.07
C ILE A 51 -22.50 11.22 7.45
N SER A 52 -21.90 11.02 8.63
CA SER A 52 -20.76 11.83 9.06
C SER A 52 -19.60 11.65 8.07
N PRO A 53 -19.03 12.75 7.54
CA PRO A 53 -17.88 12.68 6.64
C PRO A 53 -16.70 11.90 7.24
N VAL A 54 -16.51 12.00 8.56
CA VAL A 54 -15.45 11.29 9.27
C VAL A 54 -15.60 9.77 9.11
N VAL A 55 -16.82 9.26 9.31
CA VAL A 55 -17.11 7.82 9.20
C VAL A 55 -16.94 7.34 7.75
N LEU A 56 -17.38 8.17 6.79
CA LEU A 56 -17.31 7.84 5.37
C LEU A 56 -15.88 7.73 4.85
N PHE A 57 -14.98 8.63 5.27
CA PHE A 57 -13.58 8.63 4.82
C PHE A 57 -12.66 7.76 5.70
N THR A 58 -13.13 7.25 6.84
CA THR A 58 -12.33 6.38 7.74
C THR A 58 -11.65 5.21 6.99
N PRO A 59 -12.31 4.45 6.10
CA PRO A 59 -11.66 3.35 5.37
C PRO A 59 -10.47 3.79 4.52
N VAL A 60 -10.51 5.01 3.98
CA VAL A 60 -9.43 5.60 3.17
C VAL A 60 -8.19 5.84 4.02
N PHE A 61 -8.37 6.44 5.20
CA PHE A 61 -7.28 6.69 6.15
C PHE A 61 -6.72 5.41 6.77
N ILE A 62 -7.58 4.44 7.09
CA ILE A 62 -7.12 3.13 7.60
C ILE A 62 -6.27 2.43 6.54
N CYS A 63 -6.69 2.44 5.27
CA CYS A 63 -5.90 1.86 4.18
C CYS A 63 -4.50 2.49 4.09
N THR A 64 -4.39 3.83 4.14
CA THR A 64 -3.08 4.49 4.03
C THR A 64 -2.16 4.19 5.21
N ILE A 65 -2.69 4.16 6.44
CA ILE A 65 -1.93 3.79 7.65
C ILE A 65 -1.46 2.33 7.57
N THR A 66 -2.35 1.42 7.15
CA THR A 66 -2.02 -0.01 7.05
C THR A 66 -0.94 -0.29 6.00
N LEU A 67 -0.89 0.51 4.94
CA LEU A 67 0.14 0.43 3.89
C LEU A 67 1.48 1.08 4.28
N MET A 68 1.54 1.85 5.36
CA MET A 68 2.77 2.53 5.80
C MET A 68 3.96 1.56 6.02
N PRO A 69 3.86 0.47 6.80
CA PRO A 69 4.97 -0.49 6.96
C PRO A 69 5.39 -1.12 5.62
N PHE A 70 4.44 -1.33 4.71
CA PHE A 70 4.70 -1.87 3.38
C PHE A 70 5.53 -0.90 2.52
N LEU A 71 5.20 0.40 2.56
CA LEU A 71 5.96 1.44 1.85
C LEU A 71 7.39 1.58 2.40
N ILE A 72 7.56 1.51 3.72
CA ILE A 72 8.88 1.54 4.36
C ILE A 72 9.71 0.33 3.90
N TYR A 73 9.13 -0.87 3.93
CA TYR A 73 9.79 -2.09 3.46
C TYR A 73 10.15 -2.03 1.97
N PHE A 74 9.27 -1.48 1.13
CA PHE A 74 9.53 -1.28 -0.30
C PHE A 74 10.71 -0.33 -0.53
N GLY A 75 10.77 0.76 0.24
CA GLY A 75 11.88 1.71 0.20
C GLY A 75 13.21 1.08 0.57
N MET A 76 13.24 0.21 1.59
CA MET A 76 14.42 -0.56 1.97
C MET A 76 14.82 -1.56 0.87
N LEU A 77 13.86 -2.30 0.30
CA LEU A 77 14.10 -3.24 -0.80
C LEU A 77 14.70 -2.54 -2.02
N LYS A 78 14.14 -1.39 -2.43
CA LYS A 78 14.63 -0.62 -3.57
C LYS A 78 16.03 -0.06 -3.34
N LYS A 79 16.35 0.37 -2.11
CA LYS A 79 17.70 0.83 -1.73
C LYS A 79 18.71 -0.31 -1.85
N GLU A 80 18.36 -1.49 -1.35
CA GLU A 80 19.23 -2.67 -1.42
C GLU A 80 19.44 -3.14 -2.88
N MET A 81 18.38 -3.22 -3.68
CA MET A 81 18.49 -3.54 -5.10
C MET A 81 19.39 -2.57 -5.86
N LYS A 82 19.22 -1.25 -5.62
CA LYS A 82 20.05 -0.22 -6.24
C LYS A 82 21.52 -0.35 -5.81
N SER A 83 21.78 -0.71 -4.55
CA SER A 83 23.14 -0.94 -4.05
C SER A 83 23.84 -2.11 -4.76
N ARG A 84 23.07 -3.09 -5.25
CA ARG A 84 23.56 -4.27 -5.96
C ARG A 84 23.49 -4.13 -7.49
N GLN A 85 23.13 -2.95 -8.00
CA GLN A 85 22.91 -2.68 -9.43
C GLN A 85 21.86 -3.60 -10.09
N LEU A 86 20.81 -3.95 -9.33
CA LEU A 86 19.65 -4.77 -9.75
C LEU A 86 18.36 -3.94 -9.93
#